data_AF-A0A1I0RBS6-F1
#
_entry.id   AF-A0A1I0RBS6-F1
#
_cell.length_a   1.000
_cell.length_b   1.000
_cell.length_c   1.000
_cell.angle_alpha   90.00
_cell.angle_beta   90.00
_cell.angle_gamma   90.00
#
_symmetry.space_group_name_H-M   'P 1'
#
loop_
_entity.id
_entity.type
_entity.pdbx_description
1 polymer ?
#
loop_
_entity_poly.entity_id
_entity_poly.type
_entity_poly.pdbx_seq_one_letter_code
_entity_poly.pdbx_strand_id
1 'polypeptide(L)'
;MKQSCFFVFTLIVFLSYGTVSYCQTKPSEAEIKQHLSGYRSQIDSLDAALIKIIGERERVVKKVGIYKAENHVPALQKDRFQQVLATAVAAGEKEGLSQVCIEEIMNAIHKESLRIEQEDIEKKQ
;
A
#
# COMPACT_ATOMS: atom_id res chain seq x y z
N MET A 1 -40.34 -47.56 36.30
CA MET A 1 -39.58 -48.35 35.30
C MET A 1 -40.18 -48.12 33.91
N LYS A 2 -39.55 -47.29 33.08
CA LYS A 2 -39.72 -47.19 31.61
C LYS A 2 -38.79 -46.07 31.13
N GLN A 3 -37.49 -46.32 31.24
CA GLN A 3 -36.41 -45.41 30.86
C GLN A 3 -35.61 -45.90 29.64
N SER A 4 -36.15 -46.84 28.85
CA SER A 4 -35.35 -47.59 27.86
C SER A 4 -35.83 -47.49 26.41
N CYS A 5 -36.58 -46.45 26.03
CA CYS A 5 -37.11 -46.35 24.65
C CYS A 5 -37.02 -44.96 24.01
N PHE A 6 -36.08 -44.11 24.47
CA PHE A 6 -35.81 -42.82 23.81
C PHE A 6 -34.40 -42.74 23.20
N PHE A 7 -33.53 -43.72 23.49
CA PHE A 7 -32.12 -43.68 23.11
C PHE A 7 -31.81 -44.30 21.74
N VAL A 8 -32.78 -44.97 21.10
CA VAL A 8 -32.55 -45.67 19.83
C VAL A 8 -32.92 -44.82 18.61
N PHE A 9 -33.69 -43.74 18.80
CA PHE A 9 -34.17 -42.91 17.69
C PHE A 9 -33.25 -41.74 17.32
N THR A 10 -32.33 -41.34 18.19
CA THR A 10 -31.35 -40.27 17.92
C THR A 10 -30.10 -40.74 17.17
N LEU A 11 -29.86 -42.06 17.06
CA LEU A 11 -28.69 -42.59 16.35
C LEU A 11 -28.91 -42.73 14.82
N ILE A 12 -30.17 -42.79 14.36
CA ILE A 12 -30.47 -43.05 12.94
C ILE A 12 -30.53 -41.75 12.10
N VAL A 13 -30.80 -40.59 12.71
CA VAL A 13 -30.82 -39.30 12.00
C VAL A 13 -29.42 -38.70 11.80
N PHE A 14 -28.42 -39.18 12.53
CA PHE A 14 -27.02 -38.79 12.31
C PHE A 14 -26.39 -39.43 11.06
N LEU A 15 -26.93 -40.56 10.57
CA LEU A 15 -26.43 -41.25 9.37
C LEU A 15 -27.04 -40.73 8.06
N SER A 16 -28.05 -39.86 8.11
CA SER A 16 -28.57 -39.15 6.94
C SER A 16 -27.92 -37.78 6.73
N TYR A 17 -27.04 -37.32 7.62
CA TYR A 17 -26.09 -36.26 7.28
C TYR A 17 -25.04 -36.88 6.37
N GLY A 18 -25.47 -37.12 5.13
CA GLY A 18 -24.60 -37.50 4.04
C GLY A 18 -23.38 -36.62 4.09
N THR A 19 -22.23 -37.26 4.10
CA THR A 19 -20.93 -36.64 3.87
C THR A 19 -21.03 -35.85 2.57
N VAL A 20 -21.40 -34.58 2.67
CA VAL A 20 -21.13 -33.59 1.64
C VAL A 20 -19.62 -33.49 1.63
N SER A 21 -18.98 -34.35 0.84
CA SER A 21 -17.58 -34.20 0.48
C SER A 21 -17.46 -32.85 -0.21
N TYR A 22 -16.96 -31.85 0.53
CA TYR A 22 -16.38 -30.65 -0.06
C TYR A 22 -15.17 -31.10 -0.89
N CYS A 23 -15.39 -31.51 -2.13
CA CYS A 23 -14.31 -31.64 -3.11
C CYS A 23 -13.91 -30.22 -3.50
N GLN A 24 -12.89 -29.66 -2.85
CA GLN A 24 -12.19 -28.48 -3.37
C GLN A 24 -11.45 -28.91 -4.65
N THR A 25 -12.06 -28.70 -5.80
CA THR A 25 -11.38 -28.84 -7.09
C THR A 25 -10.39 -27.69 -7.24
N LYS A 26 -9.12 -28.01 -7.53
CA LYS A 26 -8.10 -26.99 -7.81
C LYS A 26 -8.61 -26.07 -8.94
N PRO A 27 -8.48 -24.74 -8.81
CA PRO A 27 -8.94 -23.82 -9.85
C PRO A 27 -8.21 -24.09 -11.16
N SER A 28 -8.93 -23.95 -12.26
CA SER A 28 -8.35 -24.08 -13.59
C SER A 28 -7.34 -22.97 -13.85
N GLU A 29 -6.36 -23.24 -14.72
CA GLU A 29 -5.35 -22.24 -15.08
C GLU A 29 -5.98 -20.95 -15.65
N ALA A 30 -7.08 -21.10 -16.40
CA ALA A 30 -7.84 -19.97 -16.94
C ALA A 30 -8.46 -19.10 -15.84
N GLU A 31 -9.06 -19.71 -14.81
CA GLU A 31 -9.62 -19.00 -13.67
C GLU A 31 -8.52 -18.27 -12.88
N ILE A 32 -7.39 -18.94 -12.61
CA ILE A 32 -6.23 -18.33 -11.94
C ILE A 32 -5.76 -17.09 -12.73
N LYS A 33 -5.59 -17.22 -14.05
CA LYS A 33 -5.16 -16.13 -14.91
C LYS A 33 -6.15 -14.96 -14.91
N GLN A 34 -7.45 -15.25 -14.93
CA GLN A 34 -8.49 -14.23 -14.88
C GLN A 34 -8.48 -13.47 -13.55
N HIS A 35 -8.40 -14.17 -12.42
CA HIS A 35 -8.32 -13.54 -11.11
C HIS A 35 -7.05 -12.68 -10.95
N LEU A 36 -5.89 -13.21 -11.35
CA LEU A 36 -4.63 -12.45 -11.33
C LEU A 36 -4.70 -11.20 -12.22
N SER A 37 -5.34 -11.29 -13.40
CA SER A 37 -5.54 -10.12 -14.26
C SER A 37 -6.35 -9.04 -13.54
N GLY A 38 -7.41 -9.41 -12.81
CA GLY A 38 -8.23 -8.47 -12.06
C GLY A 38 -7.46 -7.77 -10.93
N TYR A 39 -6.59 -8.48 -10.21
CA TYR A 39 -5.72 -7.85 -9.21
C TYR A 39 -4.67 -6.94 -9.83
N ARG A 40 -4.06 -7.33 -10.95
CA ARG A 40 -3.06 -6.50 -11.65
C ARG A 40 -3.66 -5.20 -12.14
N SER A 41 -4.86 -5.22 -12.72
CA SER A 41 -5.52 -3.98 -13.14
C SER A 41 -5.84 -3.04 -11.97
N GLN A 42 -6.10 -3.58 -10.77
CA GLN A 42 -6.24 -2.76 -9.57
C GLN A 42 -4.91 -2.14 -9.15
N ILE A 43 -3.81 -2.92 -9.17
CA ILE A 43 -2.45 -2.43 -8.90
C ILE A 43 -2.09 -1.32 -9.89
N ASP A 44 -2.27 -1.54 -11.20
CA ASP A 44 -1.97 -0.55 -12.24
C ASP A 44 -2.71 0.78 -12.01
N SER A 45 -3.97 0.70 -11.54
CA SER A 45 -4.78 1.88 -11.22
C SER A 45 -4.26 2.64 -10.00
N LEU A 46 -3.82 1.91 -8.96
CA LEU A 46 -3.22 2.50 -7.76
C LEU A 46 -1.87 3.13 -8.09
N ASP A 47 -1.05 2.48 -8.92
CA ASP A 47 0.24 2.99 -9.34
C ASP A 47 0.09 4.27 -10.17
N ALA A 48 -0.88 4.33 -11.08
CA ALA A 48 -1.19 5.54 -11.82
C ALA A 48 -1.60 6.70 -10.88
N ALA A 49 -2.39 6.41 -9.85
CA ALA A 49 -2.76 7.41 -8.84
C ALA A 49 -1.55 7.87 -8.01
N LEU A 50 -0.67 6.94 -7.62
CA LEU A 50 0.56 7.24 -6.89
C LEU A 50 1.47 8.19 -7.67
N ILE A 51 1.72 7.91 -8.95
CA ILE A 51 2.53 8.78 -9.82
C ILE A 51 1.90 10.17 -9.95
N LYS A 52 0.57 10.26 -10.07
CA LYS A 52 -0.13 11.55 -10.11
C LYS A 52 0.10 12.36 -8.83
N ILE A 53 -0.04 11.73 -7.65
CA ILE A 53 0.15 12.37 -6.35
C ILE A 53 1.60 12.83 -6.18
N ILE A 54 2.59 12.01 -6.55
CA ILE A 54 4.00 12.39 -6.52
C ILE A 54 4.23 13.60 -7.45
N GLY A 55 3.68 13.58 -8.65
CA GLY A 55 3.77 14.72 -9.57
C GLY A 55 3.12 16.00 -9.04
N GLU A 56 1.99 15.89 -8.33
CA GLU A 56 1.36 17.01 -7.62
C GLU A 56 2.27 17.57 -6.51
N ARG A 57 2.87 16.68 -5.72
CA ARG A 57 3.83 17.03 -4.67
C ARG A 57 5.03 17.78 -5.25
N GLU A 58 5.64 17.30 -6.33
CA GLU A 58 6.81 17.95 -6.94
C GLU A 58 6.48 19.31 -7.57
N ARG A 59 5.25 19.53 -8.05
CA ARG A 59 4.80 20.87 -8.47
C ARG A 59 4.74 21.86 -7.30
N VAL A 60 4.39 21.40 -6.10
CA VAL A 60 4.46 22.21 -4.88
C VAL A 60 5.91 22.47 -4.50
N VAL A 61 6.77 21.45 -4.55
CA VAL A 61 8.22 21.58 -4.31
C VAL A 61 8.84 22.62 -5.22
N LYS A 62 8.49 22.65 -6.51
CA LYS A 62 8.96 23.69 -7.44
C LYS A 62 8.62 25.10 -6.96
N LYS A 63 7.39 25.32 -6.46
CA LYS A 63 7.01 26.63 -5.88
C LYS A 63 7.83 26.95 -4.64
N VAL A 64 8.11 25.94 -3.81
CA VAL A 64 8.98 26.06 -2.63
C VAL A 64 10.41 26.41 -3.05
N GLY A 65 10.95 25.76 -4.08
CA GLY A 65 12.28 26.02 -4.65
C GLY A 65 12.42 27.46 -5.13
N ILE A 66 11.47 27.95 -5.94
CA ILE A 66 11.42 29.35 -6.39
C ILE A 66 11.41 30.31 -5.20
N TYR A 67 10.53 30.06 -4.20
CA TYR A 67 10.45 30.90 -3.01
C TYR A 67 11.75 30.90 -2.21
N LYS A 68 12.39 29.74 -2.04
CA LYS A 68 13.68 29.62 -1.37
C LYS A 68 14.78 30.37 -2.13
N ALA A 69 14.83 30.24 -3.45
CA ALA A 69 15.79 30.94 -4.30
C ALA A 69 15.64 32.47 -4.20
N GLU A 70 14.41 32.98 -4.19
CA GLU A 70 14.12 34.41 -4.02
C GLU A 70 14.56 34.96 -2.66
N ASN A 71 14.54 34.12 -1.63
CA ASN A 71 14.84 34.50 -0.25
C ASN A 71 16.21 34.01 0.22
N HIS A 72 17.08 33.54 -0.69
CA HIS A 72 18.42 33.02 -0.38
C HIS A 72 18.43 31.90 0.68
N VAL A 73 17.38 31.08 0.69
CA VAL A 73 17.26 29.91 1.58
C VAL A 73 17.83 28.69 0.87
N PRO A 74 18.68 27.87 1.53
CA PRO A 74 19.22 26.67 0.91
C PRO A 74 18.15 25.59 0.67
N ALA A 75 18.31 24.80 -0.39
CA ALA A 75 17.42 23.68 -0.72
C ALA A 75 17.40 22.63 0.40
N LEU A 76 18.58 22.17 0.83
CA LEU A 76 18.72 21.10 1.83
C LEU A 76 18.40 21.58 3.25
N GLN A 77 17.36 20.99 3.83
CA GLN A 77 16.95 21.19 5.23
C GLN A 77 16.77 19.84 5.93
N LYS A 78 17.87 19.29 6.48
CA LYS A 78 17.91 17.92 7.03
C LYS A 78 16.86 17.68 8.12
N ASP A 79 16.73 18.59 9.08
CA ASP A 79 15.82 18.43 10.22
C ASP A 79 14.36 18.36 9.78
N ARG A 80 13.98 19.18 8.79
CA ARG A 80 12.64 19.14 8.21
C ARG A 80 12.35 17.80 7.56
N PHE A 81 13.32 17.24 6.82
CA PHE A 81 13.15 15.94 6.18
C PHE A 81 13.06 14.80 7.20
N GLN A 82 13.84 14.84 8.29
CA GLN A 82 13.72 13.86 9.38
C GLN A 82 12.31 13.82 9.99
N GLN A 83 11.67 14.97 10.18
CA GLN A 83 10.27 15.04 10.66
C GLN A 83 9.28 14.45 9.65
N VAL A 84 9.47 14.73 8.35
CA VAL A 84 8.65 14.12 7.29
C VAL A 84 8.80 12.61 7.30
N LEU A 85 10.04 12.12 7.41
CA LEU A 85 10.34 10.71 7.37
C LEU A 85 9.72 9.98 8.57
N ALA A 86 9.87 10.50 9.79
CA ALA A 86 9.27 9.91 10.99
C ALA A 86 7.73 9.80 10.88
N THR A 87 7.09 10.84 10.32
CA THR A 87 5.64 10.83 10.09
C THR A 87 5.24 9.79 9.05
N ALA A 88 6.02 9.67 7.97
CA ALA A 88 5.77 8.70 6.91
C ALA A 88 5.94 7.26 7.40
N VAL A 89 6.97 6.97 8.20
CA VAL A 89 7.19 5.65 8.80
C VAL A 89 6.00 5.26 9.67
N ALA A 90 5.55 6.15 10.57
CA ALA A 90 4.38 5.89 11.42
C ALA A 90 3.07 5.71 10.62
N ALA A 91 2.96 6.31 9.44
CA ALA A 91 1.82 6.09 8.54
C ALA A 91 1.94 4.74 7.82
N GLY A 92 3.12 4.41 7.30
CA GLY A 92 3.37 3.13 6.61
C GLY A 92 3.19 1.91 7.51
N GLU A 93 3.59 2.01 8.78
CA GLU A 93 3.36 0.95 9.77
C GLU A 93 1.87 0.61 9.92
N LYS A 94 0.98 1.61 9.87
CA LYS A 94 -0.49 1.41 9.96
C LYS A 94 -1.05 0.69 8.74
N GLU A 95 -0.40 0.83 7.59
CA GLU A 95 -0.74 0.16 6.33
C GLU A 95 -0.03 -1.20 6.17
N GLY A 96 0.74 -1.64 7.18
CA GLY A 96 1.47 -2.91 7.16
C GLY A 96 2.76 -2.89 6.33
N LEU A 97 3.30 -1.71 6.03
CA LEU A 97 4.57 -1.53 5.30
C LEU A 97 5.76 -1.53 6.27
N SER A 98 6.88 -2.10 5.84
CA SER A 98 8.11 -2.07 6.63
C SER A 98 8.72 -0.67 6.65
N GLN A 99 9.36 -0.32 7.76
CA GLN A 99 10.10 0.95 7.89
C GLN A 99 11.09 1.15 6.74
N VAL A 100 11.88 0.12 6.41
CA VAL A 100 12.88 0.18 5.32
C VAL A 100 12.24 0.56 3.98
N CYS A 101 11.07 -0.02 3.65
CA CYS A 101 10.36 0.29 2.41
C CYS A 101 9.97 1.77 2.35
N ILE A 102 9.40 2.30 3.43
CA ILE A 102 9.00 3.71 3.50
C ILE A 102 10.21 4.63 3.44
N GLU A 103 11.29 4.30 4.14
CA GLU A 103 12.53 5.07 4.09
C GLU A 103 13.09 5.14 2.67
N GLU A 104 13.14 4.03 1.94
CA GLU A 104 13.63 4.00 0.56
C GLU A 104 12.77 4.87 -0.36
N ILE A 105 11.44 4.74 -0.28
CA ILE A 105 10.49 5.54 -1.09
C ILE A 105 10.65 7.02 -0.79
N MET A 106 10.65 7.41 0.50
CA MET A 106 10.71 8.81 0.91
C MET A 106 12.06 9.44 0.59
N ASN A 107 13.17 8.70 0.70
CA ASN A 107 14.48 9.17 0.28
C ASN A 107 14.56 9.39 -1.23
N ALA A 108 14.00 8.47 -2.04
CA ALA A 108 13.95 8.62 -3.49
C ALA A 108 13.17 9.88 -3.91
N ILE A 109 11.98 10.07 -3.33
CA ILE A 109 11.15 11.27 -3.57
C ILE A 109 11.90 12.53 -3.13
N HIS A 110 12.52 12.53 -1.95
CA HIS A 110 13.24 13.70 -1.44
C HIS A 110 14.43 14.08 -2.33
N LYS A 111 15.16 13.09 -2.85
CA LYS A 111 16.27 13.32 -3.77
C LYS A 111 15.81 14.04 -5.04
N GLU A 112 14.67 13.65 -5.60
CA GLU A 112 14.09 14.33 -6.75
C GLU A 112 13.65 15.76 -6.41
N SER A 113 13.03 15.96 -5.25
CA SER A 113 12.69 17.30 -4.77
C SER A 113 13.90 18.22 -4.66
N LEU A 114 15.01 17.73 -4.08
CA LEU A 114 16.24 18.50 -3.98
C LEU A 114 16.83 18.85 -5.35
N ARG A 115 16.75 17.94 -6.33
CA ARG A 115 17.18 18.22 -7.71
C ARG A 115 16.39 19.39 -8.30
N ILE A 116 15.06 19.39 -8.14
CA ILE A 116 14.18 20.47 -8.63
C ILE A 116 14.49 21.79 -7.93
N GLU A 117 14.61 21.79 -6.60
CA GLU A 117 14.92 23.01 -5.84
C GLU A 117 16.28 23.59 -6.22
N GLN A 118 17.28 22.74 -6.43
CA GLN A 118 18.63 23.16 -6.81
C GLN A 118 18.64 23.83 -8.20
N GLU A 119 17.90 23.29 -9.17
CA GLU A 119 17.76 23.90 -10.51
C GLU A 119 17.16 25.31 -10.45
N ASP A 120 16.24 25.57 -9.53
CA ASP A 120 15.62 26.89 -9.38
C ASP A 120 16.56 27.90 -8.69
N ILE A 121 17.40 27.43 -7.75
CA ILE A 121 18.45 28.25 -7.12
C ILE A 121 19.53 28.64 -8.13
N GLU A 122 19.99 27.71 -8.97
CA GLU A 122 21.05 27.95 -9.95
C GLU A 122 20.64 28.95 -11.04
N LYS A 123 19.37 28.92 -11.50
CA LYS A 123 18.88 29.87 -12.51
C LYS A 123 18.83 31.33 -12.05
N LYS A 124 18.93 31.58 -10.74
CA LYS A 124 18.91 32.92 -10.14
C LYS A 124 20.30 33.49 -9.86
N GLN A 125 21.36 32.67 -9.93
CA GLN A 125 22.75 33.09 -9.76
C GLN A 125 23.32 33.64 -11.06
#